data_AF-A0A0U3L952-F1
#
_entry.id   AF-A0A0U3L952-F1
#
_cell.length_a   1.000
_cell.length_b   1.000
_cell.length_c   1.000
_cell.angle_alpha   90.00
_cell.angle_beta   90.00
_cell.angle_gamma   90.00
#
_symmetry.space_group_name_H-M   'P 1'
#
loop_
_entity.id
_entity.type
_entity.pdbx_description
1 polymer ?
#
loop_
_entity_poly.entity_id
_entity_poly.type
_entity_poly.pdbx_seq_one_letter_code
_entity_poly.pdbx_strand_id
1 'polypeptide(L)'
;WHRWIYDDYYRSYLVPLEKYGLVIPHDLIEEAWNQIWNKGYVHEVAQFFATGWLANYWRIDPMTDDDFAWFEAKYPGWYDQYGKWWENYNRLSVPSGHNPIVFEDVDYQYPHRCWTCMVPCLVREDMVIDEVDGQVRTYCHEMCRWTDVNAFRPTYQGRETPNMGRLIGSREWETLYHGWNWADVVSDMGFVRDDGKTLIA
;
A
#
# COMPACT_ATOMS: atom_id res chain seq x y z
N TRP A 1 8.70 -12.42 7.99
CA TRP A 1 7.59 -11.84 8.76
C TRP A 1 7.14 -12.73 9.91
N HIS A 2 6.76 -14.00 9.70
CA HIS A 2 6.25 -14.89 10.77
C HIS A 2 7.13 -14.89 12.04
N ARG A 3 8.42 -15.23 11.92
CA ARG A 3 9.34 -15.26 13.07
C ARG A 3 9.32 -13.96 13.89
N TRP A 4 9.57 -12.82 13.24
CA TRP A 4 9.76 -11.56 13.96
C TRP A 4 8.46 -10.94 14.47
N ILE A 5 7.39 -11.00 13.69
CA ILE A 5 6.14 -10.34 14.04
C ILE A 5 5.24 -11.26 14.86
N TYR A 6 5.12 -12.52 14.46
CA TYR A 6 4.22 -13.45 15.08
C TYR A 6 4.86 -14.14 16.29
N ASP A 7 6.05 -14.72 16.13
CA ASP A 7 6.68 -15.47 17.23
C ASP A 7 7.37 -14.53 18.25
N ASP A 8 8.20 -13.60 17.77
CA ASP A 8 8.98 -12.74 18.66
C ASP A 8 8.14 -11.58 19.24
N TYR A 9 7.45 -10.82 18.40
CA TYR A 9 6.70 -9.64 18.86
C TYR A 9 5.33 -9.99 19.45
N TYR A 10 4.47 -10.70 18.72
CA TYR A 10 3.13 -11.02 19.21
C TYR A 10 3.16 -12.03 20.37
N ARG A 11 3.64 -13.24 20.13
CA ARG A 11 3.62 -14.31 21.14
C ARG A 11 4.53 -14.02 22.33
N SER A 12 5.78 -13.63 22.08
CA SER A 12 6.78 -13.54 23.16
C SER A 12 6.77 -12.18 23.88
N TYR A 13 6.31 -11.11 23.23
CA TYR A 13 6.27 -9.78 23.83
C TYR A 13 4.86 -9.28 24.16
N LEU A 14 3.89 -9.32 23.24
CA LEU A 14 2.54 -8.77 23.49
C LEU A 14 1.68 -9.63 24.40
N VAL A 15 1.56 -10.94 24.15
CA VAL A 15 0.70 -11.83 24.96
C VAL A 15 1.04 -11.80 26.46
N PRO A 16 2.32 -11.81 26.89
CA PRO A 16 2.64 -11.71 28.30
C PRO A 16 2.18 -10.42 28.98
N LEU A 17 1.82 -9.37 28.22
CA LEU A 17 1.29 -8.12 28.78
C LEU A 17 -0.15 -8.26 29.29
N GLU A 18 -0.88 -9.31 28.91
CA GLU A 18 -2.24 -9.58 29.41
C GLU A 18 -2.27 -9.77 30.92
N LYS A 19 -1.18 -10.29 31.51
CA LYS A 19 -1.05 -10.43 32.98
C LYS A 19 -1.06 -9.07 33.70
N TYR A 20 -0.84 -7.97 32.97
CA TYR A 20 -0.93 -6.60 33.47
C TYR A 20 -2.27 -5.93 33.15
N GLY A 21 -3.25 -6.68 32.62
CA GLY A 21 -4.60 -6.19 32.33
C GLY A 21 -4.79 -5.57 30.95
N LEU A 22 -3.80 -5.68 30.05
CA LEU A 22 -3.98 -5.32 28.64
C LEU A 22 -4.84 -6.37 27.93
N VAL A 23 -5.68 -5.94 27.00
CA VAL A 23 -6.48 -6.83 26.13
C VAL A 23 -5.84 -6.82 24.76
N ILE A 24 -5.24 -7.94 24.36
CA ILE A 24 -4.57 -8.05 23.06
C ILE A 24 -5.61 -8.45 22.01
N PRO A 25 -5.69 -7.75 20.86
CA PRO A 25 -6.67 -8.08 19.82
C PRO A 25 -6.16 -9.24 18.96
N HIS A 26 -6.18 -10.46 19.49
CA HIS A 26 -5.66 -11.66 18.83
C HIS A 26 -6.23 -11.87 17.43
N ASP A 27 -7.55 -11.75 17.26
CA ASP A 27 -8.22 -11.96 15.97
C ASP A 27 -7.75 -10.97 14.90
N LEU A 28 -7.46 -9.72 15.27
CA LEU A 28 -6.93 -8.72 14.34
C LEU A 28 -5.50 -9.02 13.93
N ILE A 29 -4.71 -9.64 14.81
CA ILE A 29 -3.34 -10.07 14.50
C ILE A 29 -3.37 -11.25 13.51
N GLU A 30 -4.28 -12.21 13.71
CA GLU A 30 -4.50 -13.29 12.76
C GLU A 30 -4.96 -12.76 11.39
N GLU A 31 -5.89 -11.81 11.37
CA GLU A 31 -6.34 -11.23 10.11
C GLU A 31 -5.24 -10.43 9.40
N ALA A 32 -4.43 -9.67 10.15
CA ALA A 32 -3.27 -8.99 9.58
C ALA A 32 -2.27 -9.99 8.97
N TRP A 33 -2.05 -11.14 9.62
CA TRP A 33 -1.23 -12.22 9.07
C TRP A 33 -1.85 -12.81 7.80
N ASN A 34 -3.16 -13.04 7.80
CA ASN A 34 -3.93 -13.52 6.66
C ASN A 34 -3.78 -12.59 5.44
N GLN A 35 -3.90 -11.27 5.65
CA GLN A 35 -3.66 -10.28 4.60
C GLN A 35 -2.23 -10.35 4.05
N ILE A 36 -1.23 -10.37 4.93
CA ILE A 36 0.19 -10.36 4.54
C ILE A 36 0.55 -11.63 3.76
N TRP A 37 0.10 -12.79 4.22
CA TRP A 37 0.55 -14.08 3.73
C TRP A 37 -0.38 -14.70 2.69
N ASN A 38 -1.67 -14.85 3.01
CA ASN A 38 -2.61 -15.58 2.16
C ASN A 38 -3.20 -14.70 1.06
N LYS A 39 -3.39 -13.40 1.31
CA LYS A 39 -3.95 -12.46 0.32
C LYS A 39 -2.87 -11.77 -0.53
N GLY A 40 -1.62 -12.22 -0.44
CA GLY A 40 -0.54 -11.79 -1.33
C GLY A 40 -0.09 -10.33 -1.17
N TYR A 41 -0.43 -9.65 -0.06
CA TYR A 41 -0.25 -8.20 0.11
C TYR A 41 1.14 -7.68 -0.30
N VAL A 42 2.23 -8.37 0.06
CA VAL A 42 3.60 -7.92 -0.29
C VAL A 42 3.87 -7.96 -1.80
N HIS A 43 3.27 -8.91 -2.52
CA HIS A 43 3.39 -9.01 -3.97
C HIS A 43 2.57 -7.92 -4.66
N GLU A 44 1.37 -7.63 -4.16
CA GLU A 44 0.56 -6.49 -4.59
C GLU A 44 1.29 -5.15 -4.37
N VAL A 45 1.97 -4.99 -3.23
CA VAL A 45 2.81 -3.81 -2.93
C VAL A 45 3.91 -3.65 -3.99
N ALA A 46 4.55 -4.76 -4.40
CA ALA A 46 5.60 -4.71 -5.41
C ALA A 46 5.06 -4.26 -6.77
N GLN A 47 3.91 -4.81 -7.21
CA GLN A 47 3.25 -4.36 -8.45
C GLN A 47 2.81 -2.90 -8.36
N PHE A 48 2.31 -2.44 -7.22
CA PHE A 48 1.95 -1.04 -7.01
C PHE A 48 3.13 -0.09 -7.22
N PHE A 49 4.26 -0.34 -6.56
CA PHE A 49 5.42 0.52 -6.68
C PHE A 49 6.04 0.46 -8.08
N ALA A 50 6.07 -0.72 -8.71
CA ALA A 50 6.58 -0.89 -10.05
C ALA A 50 5.65 -0.24 -11.10
N THR A 51 4.33 -0.31 -10.91
CA THR A 51 3.37 0.39 -11.77
C THR A 51 3.55 1.91 -11.65
N GLY A 52 3.55 2.41 -10.42
CA GLY A 52 3.64 3.83 -10.08
C GLY A 52 5.05 4.40 -10.08
N TRP A 53 6.01 3.78 -10.78
CA TRP A 53 7.44 4.10 -10.65
C TRP A 53 7.80 5.58 -10.89
N LEU A 54 7.00 6.29 -11.70
CA LEU A 54 7.14 7.73 -11.97
C LEU A 54 7.01 8.59 -10.70
N ALA A 55 6.34 8.07 -9.68
CA ALA A 55 6.16 8.72 -8.38
C ALA A 55 7.16 8.19 -7.32
N ASN A 56 8.19 7.46 -7.73
CA ASN A 56 9.26 7.02 -6.84
C ASN A 56 10.48 7.92 -6.99
N TYR A 57 11.28 8.01 -5.92
CA TYR A 57 12.64 8.57 -5.94
C TYR A 57 13.72 7.48 -6.03
N TRP A 58 13.33 6.28 -6.46
CA TRP A 58 14.19 5.12 -6.68
C TRP A 58 13.73 4.34 -7.91
N ARG A 59 14.60 3.45 -8.40
CA ARG A 59 14.37 2.64 -9.59
C ARG A 59 13.96 1.22 -9.18
N ILE A 60 13.12 0.59 -9.99
CA ILE A 60 12.72 -0.80 -9.82
C ILE A 60 13.14 -1.56 -11.07
N ASP A 61 13.98 -2.57 -10.90
CA ASP A 61 14.42 -3.40 -12.01
C ASP A 61 13.33 -4.42 -12.36
N PRO A 62 13.20 -4.78 -13.65
CA PRO A 62 12.31 -5.86 -14.04
C PRO A 62 12.84 -7.22 -13.58
N MET A 63 11.93 -8.18 -13.44
CA MET A 63 12.28 -9.55 -13.03
C MET A 63 12.86 -10.36 -14.18
N THR A 64 13.72 -11.30 -13.81
CA THR A 64 14.36 -12.29 -14.69
C THR A 64 13.77 -13.69 -14.49
N ASP A 65 14.13 -14.62 -15.38
CA ASP A 65 13.72 -16.04 -15.26
C ASP A 65 14.18 -16.67 -13.93
N ASP A 66 15.35 -16.28 -13.43
CA ASP A 66 15.87 -16.74 -12.14
C ASP A 66 15.01 -16.21 -10.97
N ASP A 67 14.53 -14.97 -11.07
CA ASP A 67 13.61 -14.40 -10.08
C ASP A 67 12.27 -15.13 -10.09
N PHE A 68 11.71 -15.39 -11.28
CA PHE A 68 10.47 -16.15 -11.42
C PHE A 68 10.58 -17.56 -10.85
N ALA A 69 11.67 -18.27 -11.15
CA ALA A 69 11.92 -19.60 -10.60
C ALA A 69 12.05 -19.57 -9.07
N TRP A 70 12.71 -18.54 -8.52
CA TRP A 70 12.82 -18.36 -7.07
C TRP A 70 11.47 -18.08 -6.41
N PHE A 71 10.67 -17.16 -6.97
CA PHE A 71 9.35 -16.84 -6.43
C PHE A 71 8.42 -18.05 -6.47
N GLU A 72 8.36 -18.77 -7.59
CA GLU A 72 7.54 -19.97 -7.70
C GLU A 72 7.96 -21.06 -6.70
N ALA A 73 9.28 -21.23 -6.46
CA ALA A 73 9.79 -22.17 -5.47
C ALA A 73 9.47 -21.76 -4.01
N LYS A 74 9.31 -20.47 -3.72
CA LYS A 74 8.97 -19.96 -2.38
C LYS A 74 7.48 -19.78 -2.14
N TYR A 75 6.75 -19.49 -3.20
CA TYR A 75 5.33 -19.19 -3.23
C TYR A 75 4.72 -19.96 -4.42
N PRO A 76 4.43 -21.27 -4.27
CA PRO A 76 3.85 -22.05 -5.36
C PRO A 76 2.54 -21.42 -5.89
N GLY A 77 2.43 -21.27 -7.21
CA GLY A 77 1.33 -20.55 -7.89
C GLY A 77 1.57 -19.06 -8.09
N TRP A 78 2.71 -18.52 -7.63
CA TRP A 78 3.03 -17.09 -7.76
C TRP A 78 3.15 -16.67 -9.22
N TYR A 79 3.77 -17.48 -10.07
CA TYR A 79 3.93 -17.11 -11.49
C TYR A 79 2.58 -17.02 -12.20
N ASP A 80 1.67 -17.95 -11.92
CA ASP A 80 0.32 -17.95 -12.52
C ASP A 80 -0.45 -16.69 -12.14
N GLN A 81 -0.27 -16.18 -10.92
CA GLN A 81 -0.94 -14.99 -10.43
C GLN A 81 -0.26 -13.67 -10.86
N TYR A 82 1.07 -13.60 -10.83
CA TYR A 82 1.82 -12.34 -10.95
C TYR A 82 2.77 -12.29 -12.15
N GLY A 83 3.21 -13.43 -12.67
CA GLY A 83 4.30 -13.55 -13.64
C GLY A 83 4.04 -12.78 -14.93
N LYS A 84 2.85 -12.94 -15.52
CA LYS A 84 2.46 -12.25 -16.76
C LYS A 84 2.52 -10.72 -16.63
N TRP A 85 2.17 -10.18 -15.47
CA TRP A 85 2.27 -8.74 -15.23
C TRP A 85 3.75 -8.30 -15.19
N TRP A 86 4.61 -9.06 -14.53
CA TRP A 86 6.04 -8.76 -14.46
C TRP A 86 6.76 -8.90 -15.81
N GLU A 87 6.32 -9.81 -16.68
CA GLU A 87 6.80 -9.88 -18.07
C GLU A 87 6.42 -8.62 -18.85
N ASN A 88 5.19 -8.14 -18.67
CA ASN A 88 4.77 -6.86 -19.25
C ASN A 88 5.59 -5.69 -18.70
N TYR A 89 5.86 -5.66 -17.39
CA TYR A 89 6.74 -4.67 -16.79
C TYR A 89 8.14 -4.71 -17.40
N ASN A 90 8.72 -5.89 -17.59
CA ASN A 90 10.01 -6.03 -18.25
C ASN A 90 9.99 -5.45 -19.67
N ARG A 91 8.99 -5.82 -20.47
CA ARG A 91 8.81 -5.31 -21.83
C ARG A 91 8.66 -3.78 -21.88
N LEU A 92 7.99 -3.18 -20.89
CA LEU A 92 7.69 -1.75 -20.81
C LEU A 92 8.73 -0.95 -20.01
N SER A 93 9.76 -1.59 -19.47
CA SER A 93 10.79 -0.92 -18.65
C SER A 93 11.80 -0.13 -19.50
N VAL A 94 11.91 -0.45 -20.80
CA VAL A 94 12.83 0.20 -21.73
C VAL A 94 12.08 1.23 -22.56
N PRO A 95 12.48 2.53 -22.57
CA PRO A 95 11.81 3.54 -23.38
C PRO A 95 11.85 3.22 -24.88
N SER A 96 10.73 2.77 -25.45
CA SER A 96 10.64 2.36 -26.85
C SER A 96 9.34 2.80 -27.54
N GLY A 97 8.87 4.02 -27.26
CA GLY A 97 7.72 4.64 -27.95
C GLY A 97 6.34 4.23 -27.42
N HIS A 98 6.28 3.38 -26.40
CA HIS A 98 5.07 3.11 -25.60
C HIS A 98 4.99 4.07 -24.40
N ASN A 99 3.85 4.10 -23.72
CA ASN A 99 3.70 4.85 -22.48
C ASN A 99 4.34 4.10 -21.30
N PRO A 100 4.59 4.78 -20.16
CA PRO A 100 4.84 4.10 -18.90
C PRO A 100 3.72 3.11 -18.54
N ILE A 101 4.07 2.00 -17.87
CA ILE A 101 3.16 0.89 -17.58
C ILE A 101 1.84 1.31 -16.89
N VAL A 102 1.84 2.36 -16.06
CA VAL A 102 0.61 2.88 -15.41
C VAL A 102 -0.46 3.35 -16.41
N PHE A 103 -0.08 3.61 -17.67
CA PHE A 103 -0.98 4.00 -18.75
C PHE A 103 -1.17 2.92 -19.82
N GLU A 104 -0.58 1.74 -19.61
CA GLU A 104 -0.69 0.62 -20.54
C GLU A 104 -1.75 -0.36 -20.04
N ASP A 105 -2.46 -0.98 -20.97
CA ASP A 105 -3.44 -2.01 -20.64
C ASP A 105 -2.75 -3.34 -20.37
N VAL A 106 -2.33 -3.52 -19.11
CA VAL A 106 -1.60 -4.70 -18.62
C VAL A 106 -2.38 -5.47 -17.55
N ASP A 107 -3.71 -5.34 -17.55
CA ASP A 107 -4.62 -5.98 -16.59
C ASP A 107 -4.31 -5.64 -15.12
N TYR A 108 -3.91 -4.39 -14.87
CA TYR A 108 -3.67 -3.87 -13.53
C TYR A 108 -4.40 -2.54 -13.35
N GLN A 109 -5.08 -2.36 -12.22
CA GLN A 109 -5.70 -1.08 -11.88
C GLN A 109 -5.00 -0.50 -10.66
N TYR A 110 -4.57 0.75 -10.79
CA TYR A 110 -3.89 1.45 -9.71
C TYR A 110 -4.85 1.66 -8.52
N PRO A 111 -4.50 1.19 -7.31
CA PRO A 111 -5.39 1.23 -6.16
C PRO A 111 -5.53 2.65 -5.59
N HIS A 112 -6.71 2.94 -5.03
CA HIS A 112 -6.90 4.10 -4.18
C HIS A 112 -6.07 3.99 -2.89
N ARG A 113 -5.68 5.12 -2.31
CA ARG A 113 -5.02 5.15 -1.00
C ARG A 113 -6.03 5.05 0.15
N CYS A 114 -5.56 4.51 1.27
CA CYS A 114 -6.30 4.48 2.52
C CYS A 114 -6.16 5.84 3.22
N TRP A 115 -7.28 6.46 3.58
CA TRP A 115 -7.34 7.73 4.28
C TRP A 115 -6.56 7.72 5.61
N THR A 116 -6.62 6.57 6.31
CA THR A 116 -6.02 6.40 7.63
C THR A 116 -4.51 6.25 7.57
N CYS A 117 -4.02 5.20 6.91
CA CYS A 117 -2.62 4.80 6.96
C CYS A 117 -1.79 5.29 5.76
N MET A 118 -2.40 5.90 4.74
CA MET A 118 -1.75 6.37 3.50
C MET A 118 -1.18 5.29 2.59
N VAL A 119 -1.35 4.02 2.96
CA VAL A 119 -0.99 2.85 2.16
C VAL A 119 -2.04 2.60 1.08
N PRO A 120 -1.67 2.12 -0.12
CA PRO A 120 -2.65 1.70 -1.13
C PRO A 120 -3.58 0.58 -0.64
N CYS A 121 -4.85 0.62 -1.06
CA CYS A 121 -5.85 -0.40 -0.78
C CYS A 121 -5.67 -1.60 -1.73
N LEU A 122 -4.63 -2.39 -1.48
CA LEU A 122 -4.17 -3.45 -2.38
C LEU A 122 -5.03 -4.71 -2.32
N VAL A 123 -5.46 -5.09 -1.12
CA VAL A 123 -6.37 -6.22 -0.92
C VAL A 123 -7.80 -5.72 -1.13
N ARG A 124 -8.30 -5.84 -2.37
CA ARG A 124 -9.56 -5.20 -2.78
C ARG A 124 -10.79 -5.68 -2.01
N GLU A 125 -10.82 -6.95 -1.63
CA GLU A 125 -11.93 -7.54 -0.87
C GLU A 125 -12.07 -6.95 0.54
N ASP A 126 -10.99 -6.37 1.09
CA ASP A 126 -10.98 -5.74 2.41
C ASP A 126 -11.23 -4.23 2.35
N MET A 127 -11.35 -3.67 1.15
CA MET A 127 -11.53 -2.25 0.95
C MET A 127 -12.91 -1.80 1.45
N VAL A 128 -12.91 -0.72 2.24
CA VAL A 128 -14.12 -0.10 2.75
C VAL A 128 -14.19 1.34 2.24
N ILE A 129 -15.39 1.78 1.85
CA ILE A 129 -15.66 3.16 1.45
C ILE A 129 -16.71 3.72 2.41
N ASP A 130 -16.49 4.93 2.92
CA ASP A 130 -17.45 5.59 3.81
C ASP A 130 -17.46 7.11 3.59
N GLU A 131 -18.56 7.77 3.95
CA GLU A 131 -18.66 9.22 3.97
C GLU A 131 -18.46 9.74 5.40
N VAL A 132 -17.37 10.45 5.63
CA VAL A 132 -16.99 10.94 6.96
C VAL A 132 -16.69 12.42 6.89
N ASP A 133 -17.34 13.20 7.76
CA ASP A 133 -17.27 14.67 7.77
C ASP A 133 -17.58 15.31 6.40
N GLY A 134 -18.50 14.72 5.63
CA GLY A 134 -18.90 15.20 4.30
C GLY A 134 -17.91 14.88 3.17
N GLN A 135 -16.96 13.97 3.41
CA GLN A 135 -16.00 13.50 2.41
C GLN A 135 -16.09 11.99 2.23
N VAL A 136 -16.19 11.55 0.97
CA VAL A 136 -16.05 10.13 0.62
C VAL A 136 -14.58 9.73 0.78
N ARG A 137 -14.32 8.70 1.58
CA ARG A 137 -12.98 8.22 1.95
C ARG A 137 -12.88 6.72 1.68
N THR A 138 -11.69 6.28 1.29
CA THR A 138 -11.37 4.87 1.07
C THR A 138 -10.48 4.37 2.21
N TYR A 139 -10.68 3.14 2.65
CA TYR A 139 -9.91 2.48 3.69
C TYR A 139 -9.47 1.09 3.22
N CYS A 140 -8.22 0.72 3.50
CA CYS A 140 -7.70 -0.59 3.10
C CYS A 140 -8.22 -1.75 3.96
N HIS A 141 -8.88 -1.46 5.09
CA HIS A 141 -9.46 -2.43 6.00
C HIS A 141 -10.43 -1.75 6.98
N GLU A 142 -11.39 -2.49 7.55
CA GLU A 142 -12.35 -1.98 8.55
C GLU A 142 -11.65 -1.35 9.77
N MET A 143 -10.48 -1.87 10.17
CA MET A 143 -9.71 -1.26 11.27
C MET A 143 -9.18 0.14 10.94
N CYS A 144 -8.85 0.40 9.67
CA CYS A 144 -8.46 1.74 9.24
C CYS A 144 -9.66 2.68 9.29
N ARG A 145 -10.84 2.23 8.84
CA ARG A 145 -12.09 2.98 8.96
C ARG A 145 -12.45 3.26 10.42
N TRP A 146 -12.42 2.24 11.28
CA TRP A 146 -12.71 2.38 12.71
C TRP A 146 -11.76 3.38 13.37
N THR A 147 -10.47 3.35 13.02
CA THR A 147 -9.48 4.28 13.55
C THR A 147 -9.84 5.71 13.21
N ASP A 148 -10.21 6.01 11.96
CA ASP A 148 -10.69 7.34 11.59
C ASP A 148 -12.00 7.63 12.32
N VAL A 149 -13.06 6.86 12.09
CA VAL A 149 -14.44 7.16 12.50
C VAL A 149 -14.62 7.23 14.02
N ASN A 150 -13.92 6.39 14.78
CA ASN A 150 -14.15 6.21 16.21
C ASN A 150 -12.95 6.60 17.07
N ALA A 151 -11.75 6.10 16.77
CA ALA A 151 -10.61 6.27 17.65
C ALA A 151 -10.04 7.70 17.57
N PHE A 152 -9.80 8.21 16.37
CA PHE A 152 -9.19 9.52 16.13
C PHE A 152 -10.26 10.60 16.09
N ARG A 153 -10.85 10.80 17.28
CA ARG A 153 -11.89 11.79 17.56
C ARG A 153 -11.49 12.66 18.75
N PRO A 154 -12.13 13.84 18.93
CA PRO A 154 -11.82 14.72 20.07
C PRO A 154 -12.07 14.06 21.43
N THR A 155 -12.96 13.08 21.46
CA THR A 155 -13.26 12.26 22.64
C THR A 155 -13.30 10.79 22.24
N TYR A 156 -12.61 9.94 23.00
CA TYR A 156 -12.62 8.49 22.83
C TYR A 156 -12.83 7.80 24.18
N GLN A 157 -13.80 6.90 24.26
CA GLN A 157 -14.18 6.19 25.50
C GLN A 157 -14.36 7.13 26.71
N GLY A 158 -15.01 8.27 26.50
CA GLY A 158 -15.27 9.27 27.54
C GLY A 158 -14.07 10.10 27.98
N ARG A 159 -12.92 10.00 27.30
CA ARG A 159 -11.72 10.78 27.57
C ARG A 159 -11.42 11.73 26.42
N GLU A 160 -11.01 12.94 26.73
CA GLU A 160 -10.48 13.87 25.73
C GLU A 160 -9.18 13.32 25.14
N THR A 161 -9.08 13.33 23.82
CA THR A 161 -7.95 12.80 23.06
C THR A 161 -7.39 13.84 22.08
N PRO A 162 -7.01 15.03 22.56
CA PRO A 162 -6.57 16.13 21.68
C PRO A 162 -5.34 15.77 20.84
N ASN A 163 -4.51 14.84 21.34
CA ASN A 163 -3.28 14.40 20.68
C ASN A 163 -3.49 13.29 19.64
N MET A 164 -4.65 12.62 19.61
CA MET A 164 -4.95 11.63 18.55
C MET A 164 -5.42 12.32 17.27
N GLY A 165 -5.87 13.57 17.36
CA GLY A 165 -6.23 14.42 16.21
C GLY A 165 -7.42 13.92 15.40
N ARG A 166 -7.76 14.66 14.35
CA ARG A 166 -8.62 14.20 13.25
C ARG A 166 -7.78 14.11 11.98
N LEU A 167 -8.05 13.12 11.15
CA LEU A 167 -7.41 12.98 9.85
C LEU A 167 -8.10 13.92 8.86
N ILE A 168 -7.48 15.08 8.64
CA ILE A 168 -8.02 16.17 7.80
C ILE A 168 -7.04 16.55 6.68
N GLY A 169 -7.52 17.38 5.75
CA GLY A 169 -6.73 17.95 4.65
C GLY A 169 -6.66 17.06 3.42
N SER A 170 -5.90 17.49 2.42
CA SER A 170 -5.59 16.70 1.22
C SER A 170 -4.52 15.68 1.58
N ARG A 171 -4.95 14.44 1.84
CA ARG A 171 -4.05 13.36 2.25
C ARG A 171 -3.60 12.52 1.06
N GLU A 172 -4.57 12.09 0.28
CA GLU A 172 -4.39 11.13 -0.81
C GLU A 172 -3.91 11.80 -2.09
N TRP A 173 -3.04 11.12 -2.84
CA TRP A 173 -2.47 11.67 -4.07
C TRP A 173 -3.54 11.90 -5.15
N GLU A 174 -4.59 11.05 -5.17
CA GLU A 174 -5.72 11.17 -6.10
C GLU A 174 -6.50 12.46 -5.86
N THR A 175 -6.61 12.89 -4.61
CA THR A 175 -7.28 14.14 -4.24
C THR A 175 -6.38 15.34 -4.51
N LEU A 176 -5.08 15.23 -4.17
CA LEU A 176 -4.12 16.32 -4.33
C LEU A 176 -3.87 16.69 -5.80
N TYR A 177 -3.71 15.69 -6.66
CA TYR A 177 -3.35 15.86 -8.07
C TYR A 177 -4.53 15.65 -9.03
N HIS A 178 -5.77 15.72 -8.52
CA HIS A 178 -6.95 15.53 -9.36
C HIS A 178 -6.98 16.51 -10.54
N GLY A 179 -7.05 15.99 -11.76
CA GLY A 179 -7.08 16.80 -12.98
C GLY A 179 -5.73 17.34 -13.46
N TRP A 180 -4.63 17.01 -12.77
CA TRP A 180 -3.29 17.38 -13.20
C TRP A 180 -2.77 16.44 -14.28
N ASN A 181 -1.87 16.93 -15.13
CA ASN A 181 -1.08 16.06 -15.99
C ASN A 181 0.18 15.58 -15.26
N TRP A 182 0.73 14.46 -15.70
CA TRP A 182 1.85 13.82 -15.00
C TRP A 182 3.17 14.58 -15.06
N ALA A 183 3.41 15.39 -16.09
CA ALA A 183 4.62 16.21 -16.14
C ALA A 183 4.62 17.25 -15.01
N ASP A 184 3.47 17.88 -14.77
CA ASP A 184 3.30 18.83 -13.67
C ASP A 184 3.41 18.15 -12.30
N VAL A 185 2.83 16.95 -12.15
CA VAL A 185 2.94 16.16 -10.90
C VAL A 185 4.40 15.80 -10.60
N VAL A 186 5.14 15.28 -11.58
CA VAL A 186 6.57 14.94 -11.42
C VAL A 186 7.41 16.17 -11.09
N SER A 187 7.12 17.30 -11.74
CA SER A 187 7.81 18.56 -11.46
C SER A 187 7.52 19.08 -10.06
N ASP A 188 6.26 19.00 -9.60
CA ASP A 188 5.85 19.41 -8.24
C ASP A 188 6.51 18.54 -7.16
N MET A 189 6.60 17.21 -7.39
CA MET A 189 7.32 16.29 -6.51
C MET A 189 8.84 16.51 -6.50
N GLY A 190 9.37 17.20 -7.51
CA GLY A 190 10.82 17.43 -7.66
C GLY A 190 11.60 16.17 -8.04
N PHE A 191 10.98 15.18 -8.68
CA PHE A 191 11.61 13.89 -9.01
C PHE A 191 12.37 13.89 -10.35
N VAL A 192 13.12 14.96 -10.57
CA VAL A 192 14.01 15.16 -11.72
C VAL A 192 15.45 15.32 -11.23
N ARG A 193 16.42 14.83 -12.02
CA ARG A 193 17.86 14.99 -11.77
C ARG A 193 18.29 16.43 -12.06
N ASP A 194 19.56 16.73 -11.75
CA ASP A 194 20.16 18.06 -11.93
C ASP A 194 20.09 18.61 -13.37
N ASP A 195 19.90 17.75 -14.37
CA ASP A 195 19.70 18.17 -15.76
C ASP A 195 18.29 18.69 -16.06
N GLY A 196 17.39 18.67 -15.07
CA GLY A 196 16.03 19.20 -15.11
C GLY A 196 15.05 18.42 -15.99
N LYS A 197 15.46 17.26 -16.53
CA LYS A 197 14.66 16.51 -17.50
C LYS A 197 14.68 15.00 -17.31
N THR A 198 15.75 14.46 -16.74
CA THR A 198 15.86 13.03 -16.51
C THR A 198 15.21 12.70 -15.17
N LEU A 199 14.25 11.79 -15.16
CA LEU A 199 13.60 11.33 -13.92
C LEU A 199 14.60 10.70 -12.96
N ILE A 200 14.34 10.78 -11.66
CA ILE A 200 15.14 10.08 -10.64
C ILE A 200 14.94 8.56 -10.77
N ALA A 201 13.70 8.13 -10.98
CA ALA A 201 13.32 6.73 -11.18
C ALA A 201 13.71 6.18 -12.57
#